data_AF-A0A4Z2E6M7-F1
#
_entry.id   AF-A0A4Z2E6M7-F1
#
_cell.length_a   1.000
_cell.length_b   1.000
_cell.length_c   1.000
_cell.angle_alpha   90.00
_cell.angle_beta   90.00
_cell.angle_gamma   90.00
#
_symmetry.space_group_name_H-M   'P 1'
#
loop_
_entity.id
_entity.type
_entity.pdbx_description
1 polymer ?
#
loop_
_entity_poly.entity_id
_entity_poly.type
_entity_poly.pdbx_seq_one_letter_code
_entity_poly.pdbx_strand_id
1 'polypeptide(L)'
;MRDAVTKLGGDPEKVNPVCPADLVIDHSIQVDFNRKADSVHKNQDLEFDRNKERFQFLKWGSTAFRNMRIIPPGSGIVHQVNLEYLARVVFHQDGFFYPDSLVGTDSHTTMIDGLGVLGWGKCENIYIYSGGGKYLVSHQLCKFSHLKR
;
A
#
# COMPACT_ATOMS: atom_id res chain seq x y z
N MET A 1 2.27 -16.71 -10.11
CA MET A 1 3.11 -17.37 -9.08
C MET A 1 2.45 -18.61 -8.51
N ARG A 2 1.22 -18.52 -7.97
CA ARG A 2 0.46 -19.71 -7.51
C ARG A 2 0.39 -20.81 -8.57
N ASP A 3 -0.03 -20.48 -9.79
CA ASP A 3 -0.09 -21.46 -10.90
C ASP A 3 1.27 -22.09 -11.22
N ALA A 4 2.36 -21.34 -11.09
CA ALA A 4 3.71 -21.85 -11.32
C ALA A 4 4.12 -22.83 -10.21
N VAL A 5 3.81 -22.52 -8.95
CA VAL A 5 4.04 -23.43 -7.82
C VAL A 5 3.23 -24.70 -7.97
N THR A 6 1.95 -24.61 -8.37
CA THR A 6 1.11 -25.77 -8.66
C THR A 6 1.69 -26.63 -9.79
N LYS A 7 2.15 -26.01 -10.90
CA LYS A 7 2.80 -26.73 -12.01
C LYS A 7 4.08 -27.45 -11.59
N LEU A 8 4.78 -26.93 -10.58
CA LEU A 8 5.97 -27.53 -10.00
C LEU A 8 5.66 -28.56 -8.89
N GLY A 9 4.38 -28.86 -8.64
CA GLY A 9 3.95 -29.81 -7.60
C GLY A 9 4.05 -29.28 -6.17
N GLY A 10 4.24 -27.97 -6.00
CA GLY A 10 4.27 -27.31 -4.70
C GLY A 10 2.89 -26.86 -4.23
N ASP A 11 2.82 -26.42 -2.97
CA ASP A 11 1.61 -25.87 -2.38
C ASP A 11 1.43 -24.38 -2.75
N PRO A 12 0.37 -24.01 -3.52
CA PRO A 12 0.12 -22.63 -3.92
C PRO A 12 -0.22 -21.72 -2.74
N GLU A 13 -0.69 -22.25 -1.61
CA GLU A 13 -1.04 -21.47 -0.41
C GLU A 13 0.19 -20.88 0.29
N LYS A 14 1.38 -21.40 -0.02
CA LYS A 14 2.66 -20.81 0.39
C LYS A 14 2.96 -19.48 -0.29
N VAL A 15 2.34 -19.22 -1.45
CA VAL A 15 2.42 -17.91 -2.10
C VAL A 15 1.39 -17.00 -1.43
N ASN A 16 1.81 -16.40 -0.32
CA ASN A 16 1.03 -15.43 0.45
C ASN A 16 1.96 -14.36 1.03
N PRO A 17 1.54 -13.09 1.11
CA PRO A 17 2.33 -12.05 1.77
C PRO A 17 2.65 -12.43 3.22
N VAL A 18 3.94 -12.40 3.58
CA VAL A 18 4.39 -12.68 4.96
C VAL A 18 4.17 -11.49 5.88
N CYS A 19 4.20 -10.28 5.34
CA CYS A 19 3.92 -9.04 6.05
C CYS A 19 2.52 -8.50 5.67
N PRO A 20 1.92 -7.64 6.52
CA PRO A 20 0.70 -6.92 6.18
C PRO A 20 0.89 -6.08 4.91
N ALA A 21 -0.06 -6.18 3.99
CA ALA A 21 -0.10 -5.41 2.76
C ALA A 21 -1.41 -4.64 2.69
N ASP A 22 -1.32 -3.31 2.70
CA ASP A 22 -2.44 -2.39 2.55
C ASP A 22 -2.43 -1.83 1.12
N LEU A 23 -3.52 -2.02 0.39
CA LEU A 23 -3.72 -1.47 -0.95
C LEU A 23 -4.84 -0.45 -0.93
N VAL A 24 -4.53 0.79 -1.29
CA VAL A 24 -5.51 1.89 -1.39
C VAL A 24 -5.82 2.14 -2.85
N ILE A 25 -7.11 2.25 -3.18
CA ILE A 25 -7.59 2.56 -4.53
C ILE A 25 -7.87 4.06 -4.60
N ASP A 26 -6.96 4.81 -5.19
CA ASP A 26 -7.02 6.28 -5.28
C ASP A 26 -6.66 6.83 -6.67
N HIS A 27 -5.96 6.06 -7.51
CA HIS A 27 -5.52 6.47 -8.85
C HIS A 27 -6.51 6.13 -9.98
N SER A 28 -7.76 5.74 -9.67
CA SER A 28 -8.77 5.36 -10.68
C SER A 28 -9.83 6.44 -10.95
N ILE A 29 -10.09 7.34 -10.00
CA ILE A 29 -11.09 8.39 -10.15
C ILE A 29 -10.60 9.49 -11.09
N GLN A 30 -11.49 10.03 -11.91
CA GLN A 30 -11.21 11.13 -12.83
C GLN A 30 -12.21 12.26 -12.60
N VAL A 31 -11.83 13.47 -12.99
CA VAL A 31 -12.71 14.65 -12.90
C VAL A 31 -13.45 14.81 -14.23
N ASP A 32 -14.46 13.99 -14.47
CA ASP A 32 -15.34 14.10 -15.64
C ASP A 32 -16.37 15.23 -15.48
N PHE A 33 -16.91 15.39 -14.26
CA PHE A 33 -17.82 16.46 -13.87
C PHE A 33 -17.20 17.34 -12.79
N ASN A 34 -17.42 18.65 -12.87
CA ASN A 34 -16.98 19.64 -11.89
C ASN A 34 -18.07 20.70 -11.60
N ARG A 35 -17.88 21.46 -10.51
CA ARG A 35 -18.68 22.65 -10.15
C ARG A 35 -20.20 22.43 -10.01
N LYS A 36 -20.64 21.19 -9.74
CA LYS A 36 -22.03 20.87 -9.38
C LYS A 36 -22.06 20.03 -8.09
N ALA A 37 -23.15 20.13 -7.36
CA ALA A 37 -23.33 19.38 -6.11
C ALA A 37 -23.33 17.86 -6.32
N ASP A 38 -23.73 17.39 -7.51
CA ASP A 38 -23.78 15.97 -7.89
C ASP A 38 -22.51 15.47 -8.60
N SER A 39 -21.49 16.32 -8.79
CA SER A 39 -20.28 15.95 -9.53
C SER A 39 -19.51 14.80 -8.88
N VAL A 40 -19.44 14.76 -7.54
CA VAL A 40 -18.71 13.71 -6.81
C VAL A 40 -19.32 12.33 -7.08
N HIS A 41 -20.63 12.18 -6.86
CA HIS A 41 -21.32 10.91 -7.12
C HIS A 41 -21.20 10.47 -8.58
N LYS A 42 -21.39 11.39 -9.53
CA LYS A 42 -21.28 11.06 -10.96
C LYS A 42 -19.89 10.58 -11.36
N ASN A 43 -18.83 11.18 -10.80
CA ASN A 43 -17.46 10.74 -11.07
C ASN A 43 -17.17 9.36 -10.45
N GLN A 44 -17.72 9.08 -9.26
CA GLN A 44 -17.60 7.77 -8.60
C GLN A 44 -18.34 6.67 -9.36
N ASP A 45 -19.55 6.95 -9.86
CA ASP A 45 -20.32 6.01 -10.67
C ASP A 45 -19.54 5.65 -11.96
N LEU A 46 -19.00 6.66 -12.66
CA LEU A 46 -18.18 6.45 -13.84
C LEU A 46 -16.88 5.71 -13.55
N GLU A 47 -16.23 5.98 -12.42
CA GLU A 47 -15.04 5.25 -11.98
C GLU A 47 -15.34 3.76 -11.82
N PHE A 48 -16.46 3.43 -11.18
CA PHE A 48 -16.88 2.05 -10.96
C PHE A 48 -17.19 1.33 -12.27
N ASP A 49 -17.91 1.98 -13.18
CA ASP A 49 -18.24 1.41 -14.49
C ASP A 49 -16.98 1.16 -15.34
N ARG A 50 -16.02 2.11 -15.34
CA ARG A 50 -14.78 1.99 -16.13
C ARG A 50 -13.80 0.96 -15.58
N ASN A 51 -13.78 0.74 -14.27
CA ASN A 51 -12.78 -0.10 -13.60
C ASN A 51 -13.37 -1.37 -12.97
N LYS A 52 -14.59 -1.75 -13.33
CA LYS A 52 -15.32 -2.89 -12.75
C LYS A 52 -14.49 -4.18 -12.68
N GLU A 53 -13.84 -4.57 -13.77
CA GLU A 53 -13.00 -5.78 -13.82
C GLU A 53 -11.80 -5.69 -12.87
N ARG A 54 -11.15 -4.52 -12.79
CA ARG A 54 -10.03 -4.28 -11.89
C ARG A 54 -10.46 -4.37 -10.43
N PHE A 55 -11.60 -3.77 -10.08
CA PHE A 55 -12.14 -3.83 -8.72
C PHE A 55 -12.57 -5.25 -8.33
N GLN A 56 -13.14 -6.02 -9.26
CA GLN A 56 -13.43 -7.44 -9.04
C GLN A 56 -12.16 -8.26 -8.81
N PHE A 57 -11.12 -8.03 -9.62
CA PHE A 57 -9.83 -8.70 -9.47
C PHE A 57 -9.15 -8.36 -8.14
N LEU A 58 -9.13 -7.07 -7.76
CA LEU A 58 -8.59 -6.62 -6.48
C LEU A 58 -9.38 -7.21 -5.31
N LYS A 59 -10.71 -7.19 -5.36
CA LYS A 59 -11.58 -7.80 -4.35
C LYS A 59 -11.30 -9.30 -4.21
N TRP A 60 -11.17 -10.02 -5.31
CA TRP A 60 -10.74 -11.42 -5.28
C TRP A 60 -9.37 -11.58 -4.60
N GLY A 61 -8.40 -10.73 -4.94
CA GLY A 61 -7.07 -10.72 -4.31
C GLY A 61 -7.14 -10.58 -2.78
N SER A 62 -7.96 -9.65 -2.27
CA SER A 62 -8.13 -9.48 -0.82
C SER A 62 -8.69 -10.71 -0.10
N THR A 63 -9.50 -11.52 -0.80
CA THR A 63 -10.03 -12.77 -0.25
C THR A 63 -9.10 -13.96 -0.44
N ALA A 64 -8.25 -13.90 -1.46
CA ALA A 64 -7.31 -14.96 -1.82
C ALA A 64 -6.01 -14.92 -1.00
N PHE A 65 -5.67 -13.78 -0.39
CA PHE A 65 -4.45 -13.59 0.39
C PHE A 65 -4.78 -13.17 1.84
N ARG A 66 -4.20 -13.86 2.84
CA ARG A 66 -4.56 -13.70 4.27
C ARG A 66 -4.14 -12.36 4.88
N ASN A 67 -3.10 -11.72 4.34
CA ASN A 67 -2.51 -10.49 4.89
C ASN A 67 -2.71 -9.28 3.97
N MET A 68 -3.70 -9.34 3.09
CA MET A 68 -3.99 -8.26 2.14
C MET A 68 -5.28 -7.56 2.54
N ARG A 69 -5.18 -6.27 2.85
CA ARG A 69 -6.33 -5.40 3.11
C ARG A 69 -6.45 -4.39 1.97
N ILE A 70 -7.68 -4.17 1.52
CA ILE A 70 -7.99 -3.22 0.45
C ILE A 70 -8.87 -2.12 1.00
N ILE A 71 -8.43 -0.88 0.80
CA ILE A 71 -9.21 0.33 1.09
C ILE A 71 -9.98 0.69 -0.19
N PRO A 72 -11.32 0.78 -0.14
CA PRO A 72 -12.16 0.95 -1.33
C PRO A 72 -12.00 2.36 -1.95
N PRO A 73 -12.38 2.52 -3.24
CA PRO A 73 -12.34 3.82 -3.91
C PRO A 73 -13.18 4.87 -3.17
N GLY A 74 -12.77 6.13 -3.27
CA GLY A 74 -13.43 7.25 -2.60
C GLY A 74 -13.10 7.42 -1.11
N SER A 75 -12.22 6.59 -0.55
CA SER A 75 -11.80 6.69 0.87
C SER A 75 -10.70 7.73 1.13
N GLY A 76 -10.13 8.31 0.06
CA GLY A 76 -9.03 9.26 0.14
C GLY A 76 -7.80 8.81 -0.66
N ILE A 77 -6.69 9.53 -0.47
CA ILE A 77 -5.41 9.29 -1.17
C ILE A 77 -4.52 8.43 -0.27
N VAL A 78 -3.76 7.50 -0.85
CA VAL A 78 -2.95 6.49 -0.14
C VAL A 78 -2.09 7.08 0.97
N HIS A 79 -1.38 8.18 0.71
CA HIS A 79 -0.45 8.77 1.69
C HIS A 79 -1.16 9.49 2.84
N GLN A 80 -2.31 10.09 2.58
CA GLN A 80 -3.13 10.73 3.61
C GLN A 80 -3.79 9.67 4.49
N VAL A 81 -4.40 8.65 3.88
CA VAL A 81 -4.98 7.50 4.60
C VAL A 81 -3.89 6.78 5.41
N ASN A 82 -2.67 6.71 4.88
CA ASN A 82 -1.55 6.12 5.60
C ASN A 82 -1.23 6.89 6.89
N LEU A 83 -1.06 8.22 6.81
CA LEU A 83 -0.80 9.07 7.97
C LEU A 83 -1.93 9.08 9.00
N GLU A 84 -3.18 9.10 8.55
CA GLU A 84 -4.34 9.28 9.42
C GLU A 84 -4.88 7.98 10.02
N TYR A 85 -4.66 6.84 9.35
CA TYR A 85 -5.35 5.59 9.70
C TYR A 85 -4.48 4.32 9.68
N LEU A 86 -3.55 4.18 8.72
CA LEU A 86 -2.81 2.90 8.58
C LEU A 86 -1.53 2.86 9.42
N ALA A 87 -0.86 3.99 9.60
CA ALA A 87 0.40 4.09 10.33
C ALA A 87 0.23 3.69 11.80
N ARG A 88 1.08 2.78 12.27
CA ARG A 88 1.05 2.29 13.66
C ARG A 88 2.09 2.96 14.53
N VAL A 89 3.14 3.50 13.92
CA VAL A 89 4.35 4.07 14.57
C VAL A 89 5.17 3.03 15.33
N VAL A 90 4.53 2.22 16.18
CA VAL A 90 5.11 1.07 16.86
C VAL A 90 4.19 -0.14 16.66
N PHE A 91 4.75 -1.23 16.14
CA PHE A 91 4.06 -2.51 16.11
C PHE A 91 4.21 -3.23 17.44
N HIS A 92 3.13 -3.88 17.87
CA HIS A 92 3.12 -4.84 18.96
C HIS A 92 2.67 -6.19 18.41
N GLN A 93 3.60 -7.12 18.27
CA GLN A 93 3.34 -8.45 17.72
C GLN A 93 4.15 -9.49 18.48
N ASP A 94 3.50 -10.59 18.87
CA ASP A 94 4.12 -11.72 19.58
C ASP A 94 4.90 -11.33 20.85
N GLY A 95 4.45 -10.29 21.56
CA GLY A 95 5.07 -9.75 22.77
C GLY A 95 6.28 -8.84 22.50
N PHE A 96 6.62 -8.59 21.24
CA PHE A 96 7.70 -7.67 20.84
C PHE A 96 7.14 -6.32 20.40
N PHE A 97 7.88 -5.26 20.75
CA PHE A 97 7.65 -3.93 20.24
C PHE A 97 8.77 -3.56 19.27
N TYR A 98 8.42 -3.12 18.07
CA TYR A 98 9.38 -2.68 17.06
C TYR A 98 8.82 -1.49 16.27
N PRO A 99 9.70 -0.60 15.75
CA PRO A 99 9.25 0.55 15.00
C PRO A 99 8.54 0.14 13.71
N ASP A 100 7.52 0.90 13.35
CA ASP A 100 6.88 0.81 12.05
C ASP A 100 7.89 1.17 10.94
N SER A 101 7.86 0.41 9.86
CA SER A 101 8.61 0.70 8.64
C SER A 101 7.92 0.06 7.45
N LEU A 102 7.94 0.72 6.29
CA LEU A 102 7.26 0.20 5.11
C LEU A 102 7.99 0.51 3.80
N VAL A 103 7.57 -0.18 2.74
CA VAL A 103 7.80 0.24 1.37
C VAL A 103 6.49 0.24 0.61
N GLY A 104 6.27 1.26 -0.19
CA GLY A 104 5.11 1.38 -1.04
C GLY A 104 5.49 1.24 -2.50
N THR A 105 4.52 0.91 -3.34
CA THR A 105 4.68 0.94 -4.81
C THR A 105 4.54 2.36 -5.38
N ASP A 106 4.52 3.38 -4.52
CA ASP A 106 4.39 4.79 -4.87
C ASP A 106 5.60 5.58 -4.36
N SER A 107 6.13 6.50 -5.17
CA SER A 107 7.32 7.28 -4.84
C SER A 107 7.16 8.19 -3.62
N HIS A 108 5.94 8.67 -3.34
CA HIS A 108 5.66 9.57 -2.23
C HIS A 108 5.42 8.85 -0.90
N THR A 109 5.68 7.54 -0.84
CA THR A 109 5.64 6.78 0.43
C THR A 109 6.49 7.43 1.53
N THR A 110 7.53 8.18 1.16
CA THR A 110 8.36 9.00 2.06
C THR A 110 7.57 10.05 2.85
N MET A 111 6.32 10.34 2.49
CA MET A 111 5.45 11.25 3.25
C MET A 111 5.26 10.76 4.70
N ILE A 112 5.30 9.44 4.93
CA ILE A 112 5.17 8.86 6.28
C ILE A 112 6.38 9.16 7.18
N ASP A 113 7.54 9.52 6.60
CA ASP A 113 8.75 9.88 7.35
C ASP A 113 8.52 11.09 8.25
N GLY A 114 7.56 11.95 7.91
CA GLY A 114 7.13 13.08 8.74
C GLY A 114 6.50 12.67 10.08
N LEU A 115 6.00 11.44 10.18
CA LEU A 115 5.45 10.85 11.42
C LEU A 115 6.49 10.02 12.20
N GLY A 116 7.75 9.97 11.72
CA GLY A 116 8.82 9.18 12.35
C GLY A 116 8.80 7.69 11.98
N VAL A 117 8.03 7.31 10.97
CA VAL A 117 8.00 5.95 10.40
C VAL A 117 8.93 5.92 9.20
N LEU A 118 9.88 4.98 9.14
CA LEU A 118 10.81 4.89 8.01
C LEU A 118 10.12 4.24 6.79
N GLY A 119 9.83 5.02 5.75
CA GLY A 119 9.12 4.56 4.55
C GLY A 119 9.71 5.11 3.25
N TRP A 120 9.71 4.30 2.19
CA TRP A 120 10.10 4.79 0.86
C TRP A 120 9.43 4.02 -0.28
N GLY A 121 9.40 4.64 -1.46
CA GLY A 121 8.85 4.03 -2.66
C GLY A 121 9.82 3.05 -3.31
N LYS A 122 9.31 1.90 -3.79
CA LYS A 122 10.05 0.95 -4.62
C LYS A 122 9.12 0.28 -5.63
N CYS A 123 9.60 0.10 -6.86
CA CYS A 123 8.86 -0.62 -7.90
C CYS A 123 8.74 -2.14 -7.66
N GLU A 124 9.51 -2.72 -6.72
CA GLU A 124 9.60 -4.17 -6.50
C GLU A 124 9.25 -4.58 -5.06
N ASN A 125 7.97 -4.82 -4.79
CA ASN A 125 7.49 -5.23 -3.46
C ASN A 125 7.19 -6.74 -3.33
N ILE A 126 7.06 -7.46 -4.45
CA ILE A 126 6.74 -8.91 -4.45
C ILE A 126 7.80 -9.75 -3.73
N TYR A 127 9.08 -9.37 -3.84
CA TYR A 127 10.18 -10.05 -3.14
C TYR A 127 10.10 -9.90 -1.62
N ILE A 128 9.64 -8.73 -1.15
CA ILE A 128 9.49 -8.43 0.26
C ILE A 128 8.27 -9.17 0.83
N TYR A 129 7.17 -9.24 0.08
CA TYR A 129 6.02 -10.06 0.44
C TYR A 129 6.34 -11.54 0.57
N SER A 130 7.42 -12.01 -0.05
CA SER A 130 7.88 -13.41 0.03
C SER A 130 8.88 -13.66 1.16
N GLY A 131 9.13 -12.67 2.04
CA GLY A 131 10.10 -12.76 3.14
C GLY A 131 11.55 -12.52 2.74
N GLY A 132 11.79 -12.04 1.51
CA GLY A 132 13.11 -11.63 1.07
C GLY A 132 13.59 -10.40 1.84
N GLY A 133 14.80 -10.46 2.38
CA GLY A 133 15.46 -9.31 3.00
C GLY A 133 15.70 -8.19 1.99
N LYS A 134 15.70 -6.94 2.47
CA LYS A 134 16.10 -5.80 1.64
C LYS A 134 17.62 -5.67 1.64
N TYR A 135 18.21 -5.63 0.45
CA TYR A 135 19.61 -5.24 0.29
C TYR A 135 19.66 -3.73 0.01
N LEU A 136 20.17 -2.97 0.97
CA LEU A 136 20.46 -1.55 0.82
C LEU A 136 21.96 -1.38 1.04
N VAL A 137 22.61 -0.60 0.19
CA VAL A 137 23.94 -0.07 0.50
C VAL A 137 23.79 0.82 1.73
N SER A 138 24.76 0.83 2.64
CA SER A 138 24.73 1.77 3.76
C SER A 138 24.66 3.21 3.23
N HIS A 139 23.63 3.96 3.62
CA HIS A 139 23.44 5.35 3.16
C HIS A 139 24.10 6.33 4.12
N GLN A 140 24.64 7.42 3.58
CA GLN A 140 25.04 8.57 4.39
C GLN A 140 23.79 9.34 4.85
N LEU A 141 23.74 9.74 6.11
CA LEU A 141 22.67 10.57 6.65
C LEU A 141 23.05 12.05 6.52
N CYS A 142 22.31 12.80 5.71
CA CYS A 142 22.42 14.25 5.65
C CYS A 142 21.44 14.88 6.66
N LYS A 143 21.97 15.61 7.64
CA LYS A 143 21.15 16.30 8.65
C LYS A 143 20.74 17.67 8.13
N PHE A 144 19.44 17.85 7.91
CA PHE A 144 18.86 19.17 7.66
C PHE A 144 18.47 19.83 8.99
N SER A 145 19.33 20.68 9.53
CA SER A 145 19.00 21.51 10.69
C SER A 145 18.77 22.94 10.25
N HIS A 146 17.52 23.41 10.36
CA HIS A 146 17.24 24.84 10.39
C HIS A 146 17.36 25.31 11.84
N LEU A 147 18.51 25.92 12.17
CA LEU A 147 18.63 26.75 13.37
C LEU A 147 17.68 27.94 13.18
N LYS A 148 16.48 27.88 13.76
CA LYS A 148 15.75 29.11 14.09
C LYS A 148 16.63 29.86 15.09
N ARG A 149 17.32 30.89 14.61
CA ARG A 149 17.81 31.99 15.46
C ARG A 149 16.61 32.73 16.04
#